data_AF-A0A497NIY1-F1
#
_entry.id   AF-A0A497NIY1-F1
#
_cell.length_a   1.000
_cell.length_b   1.000
_cell.length_c   1.000
_cell.angle_alpha   90.00
_cell.angle_beta   90.00
_cell.angle_gamma   90.00
#
_symmetry.space_group_name_H-M   'P 1'
#
loop_
_entity.id
_entity.type
_entity.pdbx_description
1 polymer ?
#
loop_
_entity_poly.entity_id
_entity_poly.type
_entity_poly.pdbx_seq_one_letter_code
_entity_poly.pdbx_strand_id
1 'polypeptide(L)'
;MSELTGYPTVREAKFYEKLSNDAVRCGLCERRCEIPKGSKGVCGTRVNINGKLYTLVYGDVSAIESRPIEIKPFFHYWPGSTALTFSTWSCNLD
;
A
#
# COMPACT_ATOMS: atom_id res chain seq x y z
N MET A 1 0.16 -14.31 13.33
CA MET A 1 0.65 -13.44 12.24
C MET A 1 0.93 -14.22 10.95
N SER A 2 1.45 -15.45 11.03
CA SER A 2 1.54 -16.37 9.88
C SER A 2 0.18 -16.67 9.23
N GLU A 3 -0.91 -16.65 9.99
CA GLU A 3 -2.27 -16.83 9.46
C GLU A 3 -2.71 -15.73 8.47
N LEU A 4 -2.09 -14.55 8.50
CA LEU A 4 -2.45 -13.45 7.60
C LEU A 4 -2.18 -13.80 6.13
N THR A 5 -1.22 -14.66 5.83
CA THR A 5 -0.92 -15.02 4.44
C THR A 5 -1.99 -15.88 3.78
N GLY A 6 -3.03 -16.31 4.52
CA GLY A 6 -4.19 -17.00 3.97
C GLY A 6 -5.21 -16.06 3.30
N TYR A 7 -5.18 -14.76 3.58
CA TYR A 7 -6.11 -13.80 2.98
C TYR A 7 -5.72 -13.43 1.55
N PRO A 8 -6.67 -13.34 0.60
CA PRO A 8 -6.36 -13.04 -0.81
C PRO A 8 -5.79 -11.63 -1.03
N THR A 9 -6.04 -10.71 -0.09
CA THR A 9 -5.52 -9.34 -0.08
C THR A 9 -4.09 -9.24 0.43
N VAL A 10 -3.58 -10.30 1.07
CA VAL A 10 -2.21 -10.34 1.60
C VAL A 10 -1.29 -10.94 0.55
N ARG A 11 -0.34 -10.14 0.06
CA ARG A 11 0.64 -10.56 -0.95
C ARG A 11 2.04 -10.13 -0.56
N GLU A 12 3.05 -10.94 -0.93
CA GLU A 12 4.45 -10.58 -0.74
C GLU A 12 4.75 -9.28 -1.51
N ALA A 13 5.33 -8.30 -0.82
CA ALA A 13 5.67 -7.01 -1.39
C ALA A 13 6.86 -7.16 -2.34
N LYS A 14 6.85 -6.42 -3.46
CA LYS A 14 7.90 -6.54 -4.49
C LYS A 14 9.12 -5.64 -4.27
N PHE A 15 8.94 -4.55 -3.52
CA PHE A 15 9.94 -3.49 -3.38
C PHE A 15 10.41 -3.38 -1.94
N TYR A 16 11.34 -4.26 -1.56
CA TYR A 16 11.99 -4.23 -0.25
C TYR A 16 13.33 -4.95 -0.29
N GLU A 17 14.20 -4.61 0.65
CA GLU A 17 15.49 -5.27 0.88
C GLU A 17 15.42 -6.06 2.19
N LYS A 18 16.06 -7.23 2.22
CA LYS A 18 16.24 -7.98 3.46
C LYS A 18 17.46 -7.41 4.20
N LEU A 19 17.32 -7.21 5.49
CA LEU A 19 18.39 -6.79 6.39
C LEU A 19 18.79 -7.95 7.32
N SER A 20 19.72 -7.69 8.25
CA SER A 20 20.06 -8.63 9.31
C SER A 20 18.91 -8.83 10.30
N ASN A 21 18.96 -9.91 11.08
CA ASN A 21 17.98 -10.23 12.14
C ASN A 21 16.51 -10.30 11.66
N ASP A 22 16.27 -10.83 10.45
CA ASP A 22 14.95 -10.90 9.81
C ASP A 22 14.27 -9.52 9.63
N ALA A 23 14.98 -8.40 9.77
CA ALA A 23 14.44 -7.09 9.47
C ALA A 23 14.37 -6.86 7.94
N VAL A 24 13.52 -5.92 7.52
CA VAL A 24 13.38 -5.57 6.10
C VAL A 24 13.30 -4.07 5.93
N ARG A 25 13.87 -3.54 4.84
CA ARG A 25 13.72 -2.14 4.45
C ARG A 25 12.71 -2.02 3.32
N CYS A 26 11.59 -1.35 3.57
CA CYS A 26 10.56 -1.10 2.56
C CYS A 26 11.02 -0.02 1.59
N GLY A 27 11.05 -0.29 0.29
CA GLY A 27 11.47 0.66 -0.75
C GLY A 27 10.32 1.32 -1.51
N LEU A 28 9.06 1.23 -1.04
CA LEU A 28 7.90 1.70 -1.82
C LEU A 28 7.71 3.22 -1.80
N CYS A 29 7.93 3.86 -0.65
CA CYS A 29 7.76 5.30 -0.47
C CYS A 29 9.01 5.91 0.17
N GLU A 30 9.09 7.24 0.19
CA GLU A 30 10.28 7.94 0.63
C GLU A 30 10.63 7.73 2.11
N ARG A 31 9.69 7.27 2.94
CA ARG A 31 9.97 6.96 4.36
C ARG A 31 10.95 5.81 4.56
N ARG A 32 11.15 4.95 3.54
CA ARG A 32 12.13 3.84 3.54
C ARG A 32 12.14 3.01 4.83
N CYS A 33 10.96 2.72 5.39
CA CYS A 33 10.84 2.16 6.74
C CYS A 33 11.67 0.87 6.90
N GLU A 34 12.49 0.82 7.95
CA GLU A 34 13.07 -0.43 8.45
C GLU A 34 12.07 -1.08 9.41
N ILE A 35 11.64 -2.29 9.06
CA ILE A 35 10.55 -2.98 9.73
C ILE A 35 11.13 -4.25 10.36
N PRO A 36 11.25 -4.30 11.70
CA PRO A 36 11.66 -5.51 12.41
C PRO A 36 10.71 -6.67 12.15
N LYS A 37 11.17 -7.91 12.38
CA LYS A 37 10.34 -9.11 12.29
C LYS A 37 9.10 -8.98 13.18
N GLY A 38 7.92 -9.25 12.61
CA GLY A 38 6.65 -9.16 13.32
C GLY A 38 6.10 -7.74 13.49
N SER A 39 6.79 -6.73 12.98
CA SER A 39 6.34 -5.33 13.03
C SER A 39 5.69 -4.89 11.72
N LYS A 40 5.04 -3.72 11.77
CA LYS A 40 4.44 -3.04 10.62
C LYS A 40 5.20 -1.75 10.30
N GLY A 41 5.15 -1.33 9.04
CA GLY A 41 5.63 0.00 8.65
C GLY A 41 4.69 1.11 9.16
N VAL A 42 5.12 2.37 9.02
CA VAL A 42 4.34 3.56 9.44
C VAL A 42 2.96 3.60 8.79
N CYS A 43 2.84 3.18 7.53
CA CYS A 43 1.55 3.07 6.85
C CYS A 43 0.60 2.02 7.46
N GLY A 44 1.02 1.14 8.36
CA GLY A 44 0.16 0.12 8.95
C GLY A 44 -0.32 -0.99 7.99
N THR A 45 -0.12 -0.85 6.68
CA THR A 45 -0.56 -1.82 5.65
C THR A 45 0.54 -2.72 5.14
N ARG A 46 1.78 -2.53 5.60
CA ARG A 46 2.91 -3.40 5.29
C ARG A 46 3.46 -4.03 6.55
N VAL A 47 3.66 -5.35 6.51
CA VAL A 47 4.03 -6.16 7.66
C VAL A 47 5.20 -7.08 7.32
N ASN A 48 6.17 -7.17 8.22
CA ASN A 48 7.25 -8.14 8.10
C ASN A 48 6.85 -9.46 8.80
N ILE A 49 6.67 -10.52 8.02
CA ILE A 49 6.37 -11.86 8.50
C ILE A 49 7.57 -12.74 8.16
N ASN A 50 8.35 -13.13 9.18
CA ASN A 50 9.51 -14.03 9.06
C ASN A 50 10.54 -13.58 8.01
N GLY A 51 10.95 -12.30 8.03
CA GLY A 51 11.98 -11.78 7.11
C GLY A 51 11.47 -11.50 5.70
N LYS A 52 10.16 -11.54 5.50
CA LYS A 52 9.49 -11.20 4.24
C LYS A 52 8.47 -10.09 4.46
N LEU A 53 8.49 -9.09 3.59
CA LEU A 53 7.53 -8.00 3.65
C LEU A 53 6.28 -8.37 2.87
N TYR A 54 5.10 -8.17 3.47
CA TYR A 54 3.81 -8.36 2.83
C TYR A 54 3.03 -7.05 2.82
N THR A 55 2.26 -6.82 1.75
CA THR A 55 1.17 -5.84 1.74
C THR A 55 -0.11 -6.50 2.23
N LEU A 56 -0.91 -5.80 3.02
CA LEU A 56 -2.18 -6.29 3.56
C LEU A 56 -3.39 -5.94 2.70
N VAL A 57 -3.22 -5.00 1.76
CA VAL A 57 -4.33 -4.30 1.08
C VAL A 57 -4.31 -4.51 -0.45
N TYR A 58 -3.73 -5.60 -0.93
CA TYR A 58 -3.71 -5.86 -2.37
C TYR A 58 -5.13 -6.12 -2.89
N GLY A 59 -5.65 -5.20 -3.70
CA GLY A 59 -7.03 -5.28 -4.21
C GLY A 59 -8.10 -5.03 -3.14
N ASP A 60 -7.71 -4.53 -1.96
CA ASP A 60 -8.65 -4.16 -0.90
C ASP A 60 -9.07 -2.69 -1.08
N VAL A 61 -10.21 -2.50 -1.74
CA VAL A 61 -10.71 -1.18 -2.13
C VAL A 61 -11.58 -0.60 -1.02
N SER A 62 -11.20 0.56 -0.49
CA SER A 62 -11.96 1.28 0.53
C SER A 62 -13.04 2.18 -0.05
N ALA A 63 -12.83 2.72 -1.25
CA ALA A 63 -13.81 3.55 -1.95
C ALA A 63 -13.61 3.44 -3.46
N ILE A 64 -14.72 3.56 -4.21
CA ILE A 64 -14.74 3.61 -5.67
C ILE A 64 -15.82 4.59 -6.11
N GLU A 65 -15.46 5.51 -7.00
CA GLU A 65 -16.40 6.53 -7.48
C GLU A 65 -16.00 7.00 -8.88
N SER A 66 -16.98 7.22 -9.75
CA SER A 66 -16.80 7.88 -11.04
C SER A 66 -17.27 9.32 -10.93
N ARG A 67 -16.35 10.28 -11.13
CA ARG A 67 -16.65 11.71 -11.01
C ARG A 67 -16.13 12.50 -12.20
N PRO A 68 -16.69 13.69 -12.48
CA PRO A 68 -16.23 14.53 -13.59
C PRO A 68 -14.74 14.85 -13.50
N ILE A 69 -14.06 14.99 -14.63
CA ILE A 69 -12.62 15.32 -14.66
C ILE A 69 -12.32 16.67 -14.01
N GLU A 70 -13.29 17.58 -14.00
CA GLU A 70 -13.21 18.95 -13.51
C GLU A 70 -12.96 19.05 -12.01
N ILE A 71 -13.28 18.00 -11.23
CA ILE A 71 -12.97 17.95 -9.80
C ILE A 71 -11.56 17.41 -9.51
N LYS A 72 -10.84 16.96 -10.54
CA LYS A 72 -9.49 16.40 -10.43
C LYS A 72 -8.46 17.50 -10.75
N PRO A 73 -7.18 17.36 -10.35
CA PRO A 73 -6.13 18.32 -10.69
C PRO A 73 -5.77 18.38 -12.20
N PHE A 74 -6.65 17.87 -13.08
CA PHE A 74 -6.49 17.75 -14.53
C PHE A 74 -7.68 18.36 -15.27
N PHE A 75 -8.18 19.50 -14.81
CA PHE A 75 -9.42 20.14 -15.29
C PHE A 75 -9.52 20.25 -16.82
N HIS A 76 -8.45 20.70 -17.50
CA HIS A 76 -8.45 20.89 -18.96
C HIS A 76 -8.07 19.65 -19.78
N TYR A 77 -7.85 18.49 -19.15
CA TYR A 77 -7.40 17.30 -19.86
C TYR A 77 -8.46 16.72 -20.79
N TRP A 78 -9.71 16.61 -20.32
CA TRP A 78 -10.82 16.06 -21.11
C TRP A 78 -12.20 16.52 -20.61
N PRO A 79 -12.58 17.79 -20.83
CA PRO A 79 -13.82 18.35 -20.30
C PRO A 79 -15.08 17.55 -20.67
N GLY A 80 -16.01 17.44 -19.73
CA GLY A 80 -17.27 16.67 -19.88
C GLY A 80 -17.13 15.16 -19.71
N SER A 81 -15.92 14.63 -19.52
CA SER A 81 -15.66 13.21 -19.25
C SER A 81 -15.69 12.87 -17.76
N THR A 82 -15.63 11.58 -17.43
CA THR A 82 -15.50 11.08 -16.06
C THR A 82 -14.18 10.36 -15.84
N ALA A 83 -13.70 10.39 -14.60
CA ALA A 83 -12.53 9.65 -14.13
C ALA A 83 -12.94 8.70 -13.01
N LEU A 84 -12.69 7.40 -13.21
CA LEU A 84 -12.82 6.40 -12.15
C LEU A 84 -11.72 6.62 -11.11
N THR A 85 -12.12 6.87 -9.87
CA THR A 85 -11.23 7.01 -8.72
C THR A 85 -11.49 5.85 -7.77
N PHE A 86 -10.43 5.20 -7.33
CA PHE A 86 -10.49 4.19 -6.28
C PHE A 86 -9.35 4.39 -5.30
N SER A 87 -9.54 3.94 -4.06
CA SER A 87 -8.54 4.01 -3.00
C SER A 87 -8.46 2.71 -2.23
N THR A 88 -7.33 2.51 -1.54
CA THR A 88 -7.14 1.44 -0.56
C THR A 88 -7.01 2.05 0.83
N TRP A 89 -7.04 1.20 1.85
CA TRP A 89 -6.76 1.63 3.22
C TRP A 89 -5.33 2.15 3.39
N SER A 90 -5.15 3.17 4.25
CA SER A 90 -3.89 3.90 4.54
C SER A 90 -3.35 4.74 3.37
N CYS A 91 -2.19 5.44 3.37
CA CYS A 91 -1.66 6.44 4.30
C CYS A 91 -1.73 7.79 3.55
N ASN A 92 -2.03 8.91 4.22
CA ASN A 92 -1.99 10.26 3.63
C ASN A 92 -0.95 11.21 4.29
N LEU A 93 0.17 10.64 4.79
CA LEU A 93 1.45 11.28 5.16
C LEU A 93 1.79 11.54 6.64
N ASP A 94 1.06 11.02 7.63
CA ASP A 94 1.54 10.96 9.03
C ASP A 94 1.44 9.55 9.64
#